data_AF-X1LES7-F1
#
_entry.id   AF-X1LES7-F1
#
_cell.length_a   1.000
_cell.length_b   1.000
_cell.length_c   1.000
_cell.angle_alpha   90.00
_cell.angle_beta   90.00
_cell.angle_gamma   90.00
#
_symmetry.space_group_name_H-M   'P 1'
#
loop_
_entity.id
_entity.type
_entity.pdbx_description
1 polymer ?
#
loop_
_entity_poly.entity_id
_entity_poly.type
_entity_poly.pdbx_seq_one_letter_code
_entity_poly.pdbx_strand_id
1 'polypeptide(L)' 'FTMHFPFNCNGLVDVAFGHGYKQICPISGFIALNDACPVFPTHETCKREETIWCVIDNHDGGAAHTIVCIATIEGS' A
#
# COMPACT_ATOMS: atom_id res chain seq x y z
N PHE A 1 -13.33 -5.90 -9.37
CA PHE A 1 -12.10 -6.68 -9.66
C PHE A 1 -11.57 -7.14 -8.32
N THR A 2 -11.44 -8.45 -8.11
CA THR A 2 -10.82 -8.98 -6.89
C THR A 2 -9.37 -9.27 -7.25
N MET A 3 -8.44 -8.50 -6.68
CA MET A 3 -7.01 -8.73 -6.89
C MET A 3 -6.61 -10.00 -6.13
N HIS A 4 -5.93 -10.93 -6.81
CA HIS A 4 -5.48 -12.19 -6.20
C HIS A 4 -3.99 -12.39 -6.50
N PHE A 5 -3.21 -12.74 -5.48
CA PHE A 5 -1.79 -13.07 -5.57
C PHE A 5 -1.58 -14.58 -5.76
N PRO A 6 -0.39 -15.02 -6.22
CA PRO A 6 -0.05 -16.44 -6.37
C PRO A 6 -0.11 -17.21 -5.03
N PHE A 7 -0.30 -18.52 -5.13
CA PHE A 7 -0.43 -19.45 -4.00
C PHE A 7 0.88 -19.48 -3.17
N ASN A 8 0.78 -19.50 -1.83
CA ASN A 8 1.88 -19.42 -0.82
C ASN A 8 2.49 -18.04 -0.52
N CYS A 9 1.89 -16.94 -0.99
CA CYS A 9 2.16 -15.61 -0.48
C CYS A 9 1.69 -15.51 1.00
N ASN A 10 2.60 -15.70 1.95
CA ASN A 10 2.29 -15.81 3.39
C ASN A 10 2.15 -14.40 4.00
N GLY A 11 0.93 -13.87 4.07
CA GLY A 11 0.56 -12.49 4.47
C GLY A 11 1.03 -12.04 5.84
N LEU A 12 2.35 -11.85 5.97
CA LEU A 12 3.01 -11.43 7.20
C LEU A 12 3.17 -9.91 7.27
N VAL A 13 3.17 -9.22 6.13
CA VAL A 13 3.23 -7.76 6.07
C VAL A 13 2.17 -7.26 5.11
N ASP A 14 1.26 -6.47 5.67
CA ASP A 14 0.08 -5.93 5.01
C ASP A 14 0.19 -4.40 4.95
N VAL A 15 -0.24 -3.80 3.84
CA VAL A 15 -0.09 -2.36 3.60
C VAL A 15 -1.37 -1.70 3.13
N ALA A 16 -1.60 -0.48 3.56
CA ALA A 16 -2.60 0.41 3.00
C ALA A 16 -1.97 1.78 2.73
N PHE A 17 -2.33 2.39 1.61
CA PHE A 17 -1.78 3.67 1.16
C PHE A 17 -2.90 4.64 0.79
N GLY A 18 -2.68 5.92 1.10
CA GLY A 18 -3.61 6.97 0.75
C GLY A 18 -3.07 8.37 0.98
N HIS A 19 -3.95 9.35 0.84
CA HIS A 19 -3.67 10.75 1.12
C HIS A 19 -4.90 11.44 1.69
N GLY A 20 -4.68 12.47 2.52
CA GLY A 20 -5.76 13.12 3.26
C GLY A 20 -6.59 12.09 4.03
N TYR A 21 -7.90 12.07 3.79
CA TYR A 21 -8.83 11.11 4.41
C TYR A 21 -9.14 9.88 3.54
N LYS A 22 -8.51 9.76 2.37
CA LYS A 22 -8.86 8.73 1.38
C LYS A 22 -7.77 7.68 1.26
N GLN A 23 -8.18 6.43 1.42
CA GLN A 23 -7.37 5.28 1.04
C GLN A 23 -7.44 5.08 -0.48
N ILE A 24 -6.29 5.02 -1.13
CA ILE A 24 -6.18 4.77 -2.57
C ILE A 24 -5.99 3.27 -2.83
N CYS A 25 -5.10 2.62 -2.09
CA CYS A 25 -4.73 1.24 -2.36
C CYS A 25 -4.50 0.42 -1.08
N PRO A 26 -5.18 -0.73 -0.90
CA PRO A 26 -6.37 -1.15 -1.66
C PRO A 26 -7.54 -0.18 -1.43
N ILE A 27 -8.66 -0.29 -2.15
CA ILE A 27 -9.84 0.59 -1.92
C ILE A 27 -10.37 0.46 -0.48
N SER A 28 -10.17 -0.69 0.15
CA SER A 28 -10.51 -0.96 1.55
C SER A 28 -9.63 -2.07 2.11
N GLY A 29 -9.31 -2.02 3.39
CA GLY A 29 -8.48 -3.03 4.07
C GLY A 29 -7.00 -2.88 3.75
N PHE A 30 -6.28 -4.00 3.67
CA PHE A 30 -4.84 -4.04 3.43
C PHE A 30 -4.48 -4.99 2.28
N ILE A 31 -3.31 -4.78 1.69
CA ILE A 31 -2.72 -5.64 0.68
C ILE A 31 -1.42 -6.27 1.20
N ALA A 32 -1.32 -7.58 1.10
CA ALA A 32 -0.13 -8.32 1.53
C ALA A 32 1.04 -8.13 0.55
N LEU A 33 2.24 -7.82 1.05
CA LEU A 33 3.45 -7.52 0.27
C LEU A 33 4.37 -8.74 0.03
N ASN A 34 3.81 -9.95 0.02
CA ASN A 34 4.54 -11.22 0.05
C ASN A 34 5.48 -11.45 -1.16
N ASP A 35 6.72 -10.93 -1.06
CA ASP A 35 7.75 -10.92 -2.10
C ASP A 35 7.28 -10.26 -3.42
N ALA A 36 6.38 -9.28 -3.29
CA ALA A 36 5.82 -8.57 -4.42
C ALA A 36 6.25 -7.10 -4.39
N CYS A 37 6.60 -6.57 -5.57
CA CYS A 37 6.82 -5.15 -5.79
C CYS A 37 5.70 -4.59 -6.68
N PRO A 38 4.45 -4.53 -6.18
CA PRO A 38 3.34 -4.09 -7.01
C PRO A 38 3.43 -2.59 -7.30
N VAL A 39 3.05 -2.20 -8.52
CA VAL A 39 2.90 -0.80 -8.91
C VAL A 39 1.42 -0.54 -9.19
N PHE A 40 0.86 0.47 -8.54
CA PHE A 40 -0.55 0.83 -8.66
C PHE A 40 -0.69 2.18 -9.36
N PRO A 41 -1.00 2.21 -10.66
CA PRO A 41 -1.34 3.46 -11.32
C PRO A 41 -2.68 3.98 -10.78
N THR A 42 -2.76 5.28 -10.54
CA THR A 42 -3.98 5.95 -10.09
C THR A 42 -4.13 7.30 -10.78
N HIS A 43 -5.38 7.72 -10.99
CA HIS A 43 -5.74 9.07 -11.45
C HIS A 43 -6.22 9.95 -10.29
N GLU A 44 -5.88 9.57 -9.07
CA GLU A 44 -6.33 10.29 -7.88
C GLU A 44 -5.71 11.68 -7.82
N THR A 45 -6.57 12.69 -7.68
CA THR A 45 -6.12 14.06 -7.48
C THR A 45 -5.84 14.31 -6.01
N CYS A 46 -4.62 14.72 -5.68
CA CYS A 46 -4.27 15.22 -4.35
C CYS A 46 -4.22 16.75 -4.32
N LYS A 47 -4.46 17.35 -3.16
CA LYS A 47 -4.34 18.80 -2.94
C LYS A 47 -3.01 19.13 -2.27
N ARG A 48 -2.55 20.37 -2.45
CA ARG A 48 -1.43 20.89 -1.68
C ARG A 48 -1.75 20.80 -0.18
N GLU A 49 -0.71 20.52 0.62
CA GLU A 49 -0.79 20.37 2.08
C GLU A 49 -1.52 19.11 2.59
N GLU A 50 -1.95 18.20 1.69
CA GLU A 50 -2.45 16.89 2.12
C GLU A 50 -1.31 15.97 2.56
N THR A 51 -1.54 15.25 3.66
CA THR A 51 -0.63 14.20 4.12
C THR A 51 -0.77 12.97 3.24
N ILE A 52 0.33 12.52 2.65
CA ILE A 52 0.46 11.17 2.10
C ILE A 52 0.78 10.23 3.26
N TRP A 53 0.09 9.09 3.31
CA TRP A 53 0.28 8.12 4.37
C TRP A 53 0.37 6.70 3.82
N CYS A 54 1.11 5.89 4.56
CA CYS A 54 1.26 4.45 4.36
C CYS A 54 1.13 3.80 5.74
N VAL A 55 0.18 2.89 5.88
CA VAL A 55 -0.02 2.08 7.08
C VAL A 55 0.54 0.70 6.79
N ILE A 56 1.34 0.20 7.73
CA ILE A 56 2.00 -1.09 7.66
C ILE A 56 1.51 -1.91 8.84
N ASP A 57 0.92 -3.06 8.57
CA ASP A 57 0.54 -4.05 9.57
C ASP A 57 1.48 -5.25 9.47
N ASN A 58 2.37 -5.40 10.46
CA ASN A 58 3.31 -6.50 10.53
C ASN A 58 2.74 -7.59 11.45
N HIS A 59 2.28 -8.67 10.85
CA HIS A 59 1.80 -9.87 11.54
C HIS A 59 2.93 -10.84 11.90
N ASP A 60 4.17 -10.57 11.50
CA ASP A 60 5.33 -11.34 11.95
C ASP A 60 5.71 -10.96 13.39
N GLY A 61 5.28 -11.78 14.35
CA GLY A 61 5.58 -11.60 15.76
C GLY A 61 7.05 -11.90 16.14
N GLY A 62 7.89 -12.36 15.20
CA GLY A 62 9.26 -12.76 15.45
C GLY A 62 10.32 -12.00 14.67
N ALA A 63 9.98 -11.42 13.52
CA ALA A 63 10.93 -10.69 12.67
C ALA A 63 10.47 -9.26 12.34
N ALA A 64 11.43 -8.35 12.30
CA ALA A 64 11.24 -7.02 11.75
C ALA A 64 11.41 -7.06 10.23
N HIS A 65 10.47 -6.46 9.51
CA HIS A 65 10.49 -6.35 8.05
C HIS A 65 10.76 -4.91 7.62
N THR A 66 11.49 -4.76 6.51
CA THR A 66 11.72 -3.46 5.87
C THR A 66 10.93 -3.41 4.58
N ILE A 67 10.10 -2.39 4.42
CA ILE A 67 9.38 -2.13 3.18
C ILE A 67 9.71 -0.74 2.64
N VAL A 68 9.50 -0.55 1.34
CA VAL A 68 9.63 0.76 0.69
C VAL A 68 8.32 1.07 -0.03
N CYS A 69 7.68 2.18 0.33
CA CYS A 69 6.55 2.73 -0.40
C CYS A 69 7.01 3.98 -1.16
N ILE A 70 6.81 3.99 -2.47
CA ILE A 70 7.14 5.11 -3.35
C ILE A 70 5.84 5.71 -3.86
N ALA A 71 5.61 6.98 -3.54
CA ALA A 71 4.50 7.76 -4.07
C ALA A 71 5.05 8.79 -5.07
N THR A 72 4.60 8.72 -6.31
CA THR A 72 4.91 9.71 -7.35
C THR A 72 3.72 10.64 -7.51
N ILE A 73 3.92 11.94 -7.29
CA ILE A 73 2.92 12.98 -7.56
C ILE A 73 3.33 13.70 -8.84
N GLU A 74 2.42 13.73 -9.81
CA GLU A 74 2.57 14.50 -11.04
C GLU A 74 1.81 15.81 -10.91
N GLY A 75 2.50 16.94 -11.07
CA GLY A 75 1.90 18.28 -11.08
C GLY A 75 1.79 18.81 -12.49
N SER A 76 0.68 19.46 -12.79
CA SER A 76 0.47 20.29 -14.00
C SER A 76 0.72 21.75 -13.70
#